data_AF-A0A2D8MVP1-F1
#
_entry.id   AF-A0A2D8MVP1-F1
#
_cell.length_a   1.000
_cell.length_b   1.000
_cell.length_c   1.000
_cell.angle_alpha   90.00
_cell.angle_beta   90.00
_cell.angle_gamma   90.00
#
_symmetry.space_group_name_H-M   'P 1'
#
loop_
_entity.id
_entity.type
_entity.pdbx_description
1 polymer ?
#
loop_
_entity_poly.entity_id
_entity_poly.type
_entity_poly.pdbx_seq_one_letter_code
_entity_poly.pdbx_strand_id
1 'polypeptide(L)'
;MKKEKVLVTIQLSGGNDYLNCIVPWENPLYRDFRKHIKITDEEIIPLDNKLGLNPGMNAIKDFYNEGNLAIIHGIGYPEPNRSHFRSMDIWHTAEPTKVGTKGWLGQAIKDIDPNAENVVTAVNFSEALPRALVNQGVPVASVGDINNYGLFTSIEDESKKNEALNTFRRFYTPSMGSDYVMDYLGKTGLDAVKGAEIISKAPDLYNSNVEYPNTSIGKQLKGIAQVHFA
;
A
#
# COMPACT_ATOMS: atom_id res chain seq x y z
N MET A 1 10.79 18.94 17.68
CA MET A 1 10.19 18.76 16.35
C MET A 1 9.09 17.71 16.45
N LYS A 2 7.91 17.96 15.87
CA LYS A 2 6.80 17.01 15.90
C LYS A 2 7.11 15.91 14.89
N LYS A 3 7.16 14.64 15.31
CA LYS A 3 7.41 13.52 14.40
C LYS A 3 6.31 13.51 13.33
N GLU A 4 6.69 13.45 12.06
CA GLU A 4 5.74 13.36 10.96
C GLU A 4 4.95 12.06 11.07
N LYS A 5 3.65 12.13 10.77
CA LYS A 5 2.77 10.97 10.83
C LYS A 5 2.87 10.22 9.52
N VAL A 6 3.16 8.93 9.58
CA VAL A 6 3.17 8.04 8.43
C VAL A 6 1.91 7.19 8.42
N LEU A 7 1.26 7.11 7.27
CA LEU A 7 0.13 6.21 7.05
C LEU A 7 0.62 4.97 6.31
N VAL A 8 0.50 3.80 6.93
CA VAL A 8 0.71 2.51 6.27
C VAL A 8 -0.65 1.96 5.87
N THR A 9 -0.86 1.73 4.57
CA THR A 9 -2.08 1.10 4.05
C THR A 9 -1.77 -0.31 3.60
N ILE A 10 -2.44 -1.30 4.21
CA ILE A 10 -2.34 -2.71 3.80
C ILE A 10 -3.60 -3.07 3.03
N GLN A 11 -3.43 -3.42 1.77
CA GLN A 11 -4.52 -3.94 0.95
C GLN A 11 -4.43 -5.46 0.86
N LEU A 12 -5.46 -6.15 1.33
CA LEU A 12 -5.60 -7.59 1.19
C LEU A 12 -6.49 -7.88 -0.02
N SER A 13 -5.92 -8.48 -1.06
CA SER A 13 -6.66 -8.92 -2.24
C SER A 13 -7.39 -10.23 -1.97
N GLY A 14 -8.60 -10.37 -2.52
CA GLY A 14 -9.44 -11.55 -2.36
C GLY A 14 -10.85 -11.18 -1.89
N GLY A 15 -11.63 -12.19 -1.50
CA GLY A 15 -12.94 -12.00 -0.90
C GLY A 15 -12.84 -12.05 0.62
N ASN A 16 -12.85 -10.90 1.29
CA ASN A 16 -12.98 -10.86 2.75
C ASN A 16 -14.45 -11.05 3.15
N ASP A 17 -14.72 -12.13 3.88
CA ASP A 17 -15.99 -12.34 4.53
C ASP A 17 -16.02 -11.60 5.87
N TYR A 18 -16.41 -10.32 5.81
CA TYR A 18 -16.31 -9.42 6.96
C TYR A 18 -17.08 -9.92 8.19
N LEU A 19 -18.18 -10.67 8.00
CA LEU A 19 -19.00 -11.22 9.07
C LEU A 19 -18.32 -12.39 9.80
N ASN A 20 -17.35 -13.04 9.15
CA ASN A 20 -16.50 -14.04 9.80
C ASN A 20 -15.15 -13.45 10.24
N CYS A 21 -14.79 -12.25 9.79
CA CYS A 21 -13.64 -11.48 10.28
C CYS A 21 -13.98 -10.84 11.63
N ILE A 22 -15.08 -10.08 11.69
CA ILE A 22 -15.65 -9.48 12.89
C ILE A 22 -17.07 -10.03 13.07
N VAL A 23 -17.21 -10.99 13.98
CA VAL A 23 -18.40 -11.82 14.16
C VAL A 23 -19.42 -11.12 15.06
N PRO A 24 -20.63 -10.79 14.57
CA PRO A 24 -21.71 -10.26 15.39
C PRO A 24 -22.44 -11.41 16.11
N TRP A 25 -21.73 -12.08 17.03
CA TRP A 25 -22.13 -13.37 17.59
C TRP A 25 -23.41 -13.29 18.45
N GLU A 26 -23.77 -12.15 19.01
CA GLU A 26 -25.06 -11.97 19.71
C GLU A 26 -26.24 -11.74 18.75
N ASN A 27 -26.01 -11.51 17.46
CA ASN A 27 -27.07 -11.31 16.48
C ASN A 27 -27.61 -12.67 15.97
N PRO A 28 -28.87 -13.04 16.25
CA PRO A 28 -29.43 -14.33 15.80
C PRO A 28 -29.43 -14.48 14.27
N LEU A 29 -29.55 -13.37 13.53
CA LEU A 29 -29.55 -13.38 12.07
C LEU A 29 -28.22 -13.91 11.50
N TYR A 30 -27.09 -13.70 12.21
CA TYR A 30 -25.81 -14.28 11.80
C TYR A 30 -25.91 -15.81 11.74
N ARG A 31 -26.47 -16.44 12.78
CA ARG A 31 -26.62 -17.91 12.85
C ARG A 31 -27.66 -18.42 11.84
N ASP A 32 -28.77 -17.69 11.69
CA ASP A 32 -29.86 -18.08 10.79
C ASP A 32 -29.46 -18.06 9.32
N PHE A 33 -28.73 -17.02 8.89
CA PHE A 33 -28.34 -16.84 7.49
C PHE A 33 -26.99 -17.51 7.13
N ARG A 34 -26.22 -17.98 8.11
CA ARG A 34 -24.86 -18.52 7.86
C ARG A 34 -24.65 -19.94 8.38
N LYS A 35 -25.71 -20.76 8.41
CA LYS A 35 -25.72 -22.12 8.98
C LYS A 35 -24.51 -23.00 8.64
N HIS A 36 -23.98 -22.88 7.41
CA HIS A 36 -22.88 -23.72 6.92
C HIS A 36 -21.48 -23.13 7.13
N ILE A 37 -21.38 -21.84 7.44
CA ILE A 37 -20.11 -21.10 7.50
C ILE A 37 -19.99 -20.26 8.78
N LYS A 38 -20.92 -20.41 9.73
CA LYS A 38 -20.86 -19.73 11.02
C LYS A 38 -19.66 -20.24 11.82
N ILE A 39 -19.05 -19.33 12.57
CA ILE A 39 -18.06 -19.66 13.60
C ILE A 39 -18.85 -20.00 14.87
N THR A 40 -18.45 -21.05 15.58
CA THR A 40 -19.15 -21.46 16.80
C THR A 40 -18.81 -20.53 17.96
N ASP A 41 -19.71 -20.43 18.95
CA ASP A 41 -19.56 -19.51 20.07
C ASP A 41 -18.28 -19.81 20.88
N GLU A 42 -17.85 -21.07 20.90
CA GLU A 42 -16.63 -21.54 21.55
C GLU A 42 -15.34 -21.16 20.80
N GLU A 43 -15.41 -20.98 19.48
CA GLU A 43 -14.27 -20.58 18.64
C GLU A 43 -14.10 -19.07 18.53
N ILE A 44 -15.16 -18.31 18.79
CA ILE A 44 -15.15 -16.85 18.70
C ILE A 44 -14.27 -16.28 19.81
N ILE A 45 -13.37 -15.36 19.41
CA ILE A 45 -12.56 -14.61 20.37
C ILE A 45 -13.35 -13.35 20.74
N PRO A 46 -13.91 -13.22 21.95
CA PRO A 46 -14.80 -12.13 22.27
C PRO A 46 -14.07 -10.78 22.30
N LEU A 47 -14.62 -9.77 21.63
CA LEU A 47 -14.19 -8.38 21.77
C LEU A 47 -14.93 -7.71 22.91
N ASP A 48 -16.26 -7.74 22.82
CA ASP A 48 -17.23 -7.22 23.77
C ASP A 48 -18.53 -8.05 23.72
N ASN A 49 -19.60 -7.54 24.34
CA ASN A 49 -20.92 -8.21 24.38
C ASN A 49 -21.70 -8.08 23.05
N LYS A 50 -21.06 -7.80 21.92
CA LYS A 50 -21.71 -7.65 20.61
C LYS A 50 -20.90 -8.27 19.48
N LEU A 51 -19.58 -8.14 19.54
CA LEU A 51 -18.66 -8.51 18.49
C LEU A 51 -17.59 -9.47 19.02
N GLY A 52 -17.07 -10.29 18.11
CA GLY A 52 -15.92 -11.15 18.34
C GLY A 52 -15.02 -11.20 17.11
N LEU A 53 -13.82 -11.72 17.27
CA LEU A 53 -12.88 -11.95 16.18
C LEU A 53 -12.96 -13.40 15.72
N ASN A 54 -12.59 -13.61 14.46
CA ASN A 54 -12.25 -14.92 13.93
C ASN A 54 -11.18 -15.60 14.82
N PRO A 55 -11.20 -16.94 15.03
CA PRO A 55 -10.16 -17.65 15.79
C PRO A 55 -8.75 -17.45 15.22
N GLY A 56 -8.62 -17.26 13.90
CA GLY A 56 -7.34 -16.96 13.25
C GLY A 56 -6.77 -15.57 13.56
N MET A 57 -7.51 -14.72 14.27
CA MET A 57 -7.14 -13.34 14.60
C MET A 57 -6.75 -13.18 16.07
N ASN A 58 -6.33 -14.25 16.75
CA ASN A 58 -5.95 -14.17 18.17
C ASN A 58 -4.89 -13.09 18.45
N ALA A 59 -3.88 -12.94 17.59
CA ALA A 59 -2.86 -11.90 17.73
C ALA A 59 -3.42 -10.47 17.60
N ILE A 60 -4.60 -10.28 17.01
CA ILE A 60 -5.25 -8.97 16.85
C ILE A 60 -5.98 -8.55 18.12
N LYS A 61 -6.36 -9.51 18.98
CA LYS A 61 -7.07 -9.23 20.24
C LYS A 61 -6.23 -8.37 21.18
N ASP A 62 -4.93 -8.58 21.24
CA ASP A 62 -4.02 -7.82 22.10
C ASP A 62 -4.00 -6.33 21.69
N PHE A 63 -3.88 -6.05 20.39
CA PHE A 63 -3.97 -4.67 19.88
C PHE A 63 -5.31 -4.01 20.22
N TYR A 64 -6.41 -4.76 20.20
CA TYR A 64 -7.72 -4.23 20.60
C TYR A 64 -7.76 -3.91 22.10
N ASN A 65 -7.31 -4.83 22.96
CA ASN A 65 -7.30 -4.64 24.40
C ASN A 65 -6.41 -3.47 24.85
N GLU A 66 -5.32 -3.23 24.13
CA GLU A 66 -4.40 -2.11 24.37
C GLU A 66 -4.92 -0.76 23.83
N GLY A 67 -6.03 -0.75 23.08
CA GLY A 67 -6.56 0.46 22.44
C GLY A 67 -5.80 0.87 21.16
N ASN A 68 -4.97 -0.03 20.62
CA ASN A 68 -4.16 0.17 19.42
C ASN A 68 -4.87 -0.26 18.11
N LEU A 69 -6.08 -0.82 18.21
CA LEU A 69 -6.91 -1.21 17.07
C LEU A 69 -8.29 -0.53 17.12
N ALA A 70 -8.70 0.06 16.00
CA ALA A 70 -10.05 0.52 15.77
C ALA A 70 -10.71 -0.30 14.64
N ILE A 71 -11.96 -0.71 14.87
CA ILE A 71 -12.78 -1.41 13.88
C ILE A 71 -13.88 -0.45 13.42
N ILE A 72 -13.96 -0.20 12.12
CA ILE A 72 -14.93 0.72 11.53
C ILE A 72 -15.92 -0.09 10.69
N HIS A 73 -17.16 -0.20 11.19
CA HIS A 73 -18.26 -0.87 10.49
C HIS A 73 -19.01 0.07 9.55
N GLY A 74 -19.79 -0.51 8.65
CA GLY A 74 -20.67 0.25 7.76
C GLY A 74 -19.96 0.94 6.60
N ILE A 75 -18.69 0.58 6.34
CA ILE A 75 -17.95 1.08 5.18
C ILE A 75 -18.42 0.34 3.93
N GLY A 76 -18.92 1.09 2.96
CA GLY A 76 -19.44 0.58 1.71
C GLY A 76 -19.92 1.72 0.81
N TYR A 77 -20.61 1.37 -0.27
CA TYR A 77 -21.22 2.34 -1.17
C TYR A 77 -22.69 1.98 -1.39
N PRO A 78 -23.57 2.97 -1.71
CA PRO A 78 -24.97 2.71 -2.03
C PRO A 78 -25.07 1.75 -3.23
N GLU A 79 -26.05 0.84 -3.20
CA GLU A 79 -26.31 -0.15 -4.27
C GLU A 79 -25.09 -1.05 -4.58
N PRO A 80 -24.90 -2.13 -3.81
CA PRO A 80 -23.76 -3.03 -3.98
C PRO A 80 -23.64 -3.59 -5.40
N ASN A 81 -22.44 -3.49 -5.99
CA ASN A 81 -22.19 -4.05 -7.30
C ASN A 81 -21.83 -5.55 -7.19
N ARG A 82 -22.49 -6.39 -8.00
CA ARG A 82 -22.26 -7.84 -8.01
C ARG A 82 -21.07 -8.27 -8.88
N SER A 83 -20.53 -7.36 -9.71
CA SER A 83 -19.31 -7.63 -10.48
C SER A 83 -18.08 -7.43 -9.62
N HIS A 84 -17.30 -8.50 -9.46
CA HIS A 84 -16.04 -8.48 -8.72
C HIS A 84 -15.08 -7.39 -9.24
N PHE A 85 -14.92 -7.29 -10.57
CA PHE A 85 -14.04 -6.29 -11.18
C PHE A 85 -14.48 -4.86 -10.90
N ARG A 86 -15.79 -4.59 -11.00
CA ARG A 86 -16.33 -3.25 -10.75
C ARG A 86 -16.23 -2.89 -9.27
N SER A 87 -16.55 -3.81 -8.36
CA SER A 87 -16.43 -3.58 -6.91
C SER A 87 -15.00 -3.27 -6.49
N MET A 88 -14.00 -3.98 -7.04
CA MET A 88 -12.59 -3.65 -6.80
C MET A 88 -12.23 -2.26 -7.33
N ASP A 89 -12.64 -1.90 -8.55
CA ASP A 89 -12.39 -0.58 -9.11
C ASP A 89 -13.02 0.53 -8.24
N ILE A 90 -14.24 0.34 -7.74
CA ILE A 90 -14.90 1.27 -6.80
C ILE A 90 -14.07 1.40 -5.52
N TRP A 91 -13.63 0.30 -4.90
CA TRP A 91 -12.79 0.37 -3.69
C TRP A 91 -11.47 1.09 -3.91
N HIS A 92 -10.85 0.92 -5.08
CA HIS A 92 -9.60 1.59 -5.40
C HIS A 92 -9.77 3.08 -5.74
N THR A 93 -10.88 3.46 -6.36
CA THR A 93 -11.11 4.83 -6.86
C THR A 93 -11.99 5.67 -5.93
N ALA A 94 -12.68 5.03 -4.98
CA ALA A 94 -13.77 5.60 -4.19
C ALA A 94 -14.91 6.20 -5.06
N GLU A 95 -15.12 5.68 -6.27
CA GLU A 95 -16.09 6.22 -7.24
C GLU A 95 -17.14 5.15 -7.65
N PRO A 96 -18.32 5.13 -7.00
CA PRO A 96 -19.35 4.12 -7.26
C PRO A 96 -20.15 4.36 -8.55
N THR A 97 -20.27 5.61 -9.00
CA THR A 97 -21.26 5.99 -10.02
C THR A 97 -20.75 5.94 -11.46
N LYS A 98 -19.44 6.06 -11.64
CA LYS A 98 -18.77 6.06 -12.96
C LYS A 98 -17.44 5.33 -12.93
N VAL A 99 -16.85 5.11 -14.09
CA VAL A 99 -15.49 4.57 -14.17
C VAL A 99 -14.51 5.62 -13.64
N GLY A 100 -13.91 5.33 -12.49
CA GLY A 100 -12.93 6.23 -11.87
C GLY A 100 -11.61 6.15 -12.62
N THR A 101 -11.00 7.29 -12.95
CA THR A 101 -9.69 7.35 -13.61
C THR A 101 -8.53 7.59 -12.64
N LYS A 102 -8.86 7.89 -11.38
CA LYS A 102 -7.90 8.22 -10.32
C LYS A 102 -8.20 7.36 -9.09
N GLY A 103 -7.14 6.85 -8.48
CA GLY A 103 -7.20 6.19 -7.19
C GLY A 103 -7.34 7.19 -6.05
N TRP A 104 -7.99 6.79 -4.96
CA TRP A 104 -8.21 7.70 -3.83
C TRP A 104 -6.92 8.02 -3.06
N LEU A 105 -5.99 7.06 -2.93
CA LEU A 105 -4.67 7.32 -2.32
C LEU A 105 -3.85 8.27 -3.20
N GLY A 106 -3.88 8.06 -4.52
CA GLY A 106 -3.22 8.97 -5.46
C GLY A 106 -3.76 10.40 -5.38
N GLN A 107 -5.05 10.58 -5.10
CA GLN A 107 -5.63 11.91 -4.83
C GLN A 107 -5.16 12.47 -3.49
N ALA A 108 -5.19 11.67 -2.42
CA ALA A 108 -4.70 12.09 -1.12
C ALA A 108 -3.22 12.51 -1.14
N ILE A 109 -2.37 11.78 -1.88
CA ILE A 109 -0.95 12.14 -2.06
C ILE A 109 -0.82 13.47 -2.80
N LYS A 110 -1.64 13.72 -3.83
CA LYS A 110 -1.66 15.00 -4.54
C LYS A 110 -2.05 16.16 -3.63
N ASP A 111 -2.94 15.93 -2.68
CA ASP A 111 -3.33 16.95 -1.70
C ASP A 111 -2.22 17.20 -0.66
N ILE A 112 -1.46 16.17 -0.30
CA ILE A 112 -0.32 16.26 0.63
C ILE A 112 0.90 16.93 -0.02
N ASP A 113 1.22 16.57 -1.26
CA ASP A 113 2.34 17.10 -2.05
C ASP A 113 1.85 17.56 -3.45
N PRO A 114 1.21 18.75 -3.53
CA PRO A 114 0.64 19.26 -4.78
C PRO A 114 1.66 19.48 -5.89
N ASN A 115 2.92 19.73 -5.54
CA ASN A 115 3.98 20.03 -6.49
C ASN A 115 4.83 18.81 -6.84
N ALA A 116 4.61 17.66 -6.17
CA ALA A 116 5.47 16.48 -6.28
C ALA A 116 6.93 16.82 -5.97
N GLU A 117 7.16 17.60 -4.92
CA GLU A 117 8.50 18.01 -4.46
C GLU A 117 9.28 16.81 -3.91
N ASN A 118 8.58 15.86 -3.29
CA ASN A 118 9.16 14.63 -2.79
C ASN A 118 8.70 13.42 -3.62
N VAL A 119 9.66 12.83 -4.34
CA VAL A 119 9.43 11.67 -5.21
C VAL A 119 9.10 10.37 -4.45
N VAL A 120 9.26 10.37 -3.13
CA VAL A 120 8.90 9.27 -2.23
C VAL A 120 7.85 9.67 -1.19
N THR A 121 7.02 10.69 -1.47
CA THR A 121 5.83 11.01 -0.64
C THR A 121 4.95 9.76 -0.42
N ALA A 122 4.92 8.85 -1.41
CA ALA A 122 4.40 7.51 -1.24
C ALA A 122 5.32 6.46 -1.85
N VAL A 123 5.44 5.34 -1.15
CA VAL A 123 6.16 4.14 -1.60
C VAL A 123 5.19 2.97 -1.53
N ASN A 124 5.10 2.24 -2.63
CA ASN A 124 4.34 1.02 -2.75
C ASN A 124 5.30 -0.18 -2.64
N PHE A 125 5.07 -1.06 -1.67
CA PHE A 125 5.82 -2.32 -1.57
C PHE A 125 5.08 -3.45 -2.30
N SER A 126 5.09 -3.39 -3.62
CA SER A 126 4.67 -4.47 -4.52
C SER A 126 5.26 -4.24 -5.91
N GLU A 127 5.20 -5.26 -6.77
CA GLU A 127 5.81 -5.20 -8.12
C GLU A 127 5.08 -4.26 -9.08
N ALA A 128 3.78 -4.02 -8.87
CA ALA A 128 2.96 -3.21 -9.75
C ALA A 128 2.29 -2.08 -8.97
N LEU A 129 2.06 -0.94 -9.63
CA LEU A 129 1.35 0.19 -9.04
C LEU A 129 -0.13 -0.15 -8.82
N PRO A 130 -0.64 -0.16 -7.57
CA PRO A 130 -2.04 -0.44 -7.29
C PRO A 130 -2.94 0.66 -7.86
N ARG A 131 -4.14 0.29 -8.32
CA ARG A 131 -5.13 1.23 -8.87
C ARG A 131 -5.46 2.37 -7.90
N ALA A 132 -5.41 2.13 -6.59
CA ALA A 132 -5.64 3.16 -5.57
C ALA A 132 -4.59 4.28 -5.56
N LEU A 133 -3.38 4.02 -6.04
CA LEU A 133 -2.28 5.00 -6.09
C LEU A 133 -2.15 5.71 -7.44
N VAL A 134 -2.94 5.32 -8.45
CA VAL A 134 -2.88 5.94 -9.78
C VAL A 134 -3.46 7.34 -9.74
N ASN A 135 -2.62 8.36 -9.95
CA ASN A 135 -3.06 9.73 -10.21
C ASN A 135 -2.00 10.46 -11.06
N GLN A 136 -2.45 11.29 -11.99
CA GLN A 136 -1.54 12.01 -12.89
C GLN A 136 -0.72 13.05 -12.11
N GLY A 137 0.59 13.07 -12.36
CA GLY A 137 1.50 14.02 -11.71
C GLY A 137 1.80 13.70 -10.25
N VAL A 138 1.51 12.46 -9.81
CA VAL A 138 1.88 11.92 -8.51
C VAL A 138 2.91 10.81 -8.70
N PRO A 139 4.19 11.03 -8.35
CA PRO A 139 5.20 9.99 -8.41
C PRO A 139 4.98 8.99 -7.26
N VAL A 140 5.00 7.69 -7.58
CA VAL A 140 4.94 6.62 -6.59
C VAL A 140 5.97 5.56 -6.95
N ALA A 141 6.97 5.38 -6.08
CA ALA A 141 7.95 4.31 -6.23
C ALA A 141 7.29 2.96 -5.91
N SER A 142 7.32 2.00 -6.85
CA SER A 142 6.88 0.62 -6.61
C SER A 142 8.10 -0.29 -6.44
N VAL A 143 8.19 -0.92 -5.28
CA VAL A 143 9.35 -1.67 -4.79
C VAL A 143 8.94 -3.12 -4.54
N GLY A 144 9.31 -4.02 -5.45
CA GLY A 144 9.08 -5.47 -5.27
C GLY A 144 10.04 -6.10 -4.26
N ASP A 145 11.33 -5.78 -4.39
CA ASP A 145 12.39 -6.19 -3.46
C ASP A 145 13.31 -4.99 -3.21
N ILE A 146 13.32 -4.49 -1.98
CA ILE A 146 14.10 -3.31 -1.59
C ILE A 146 15.62 -3.56 -1.66
N ASN A 147 16.09 -4.80 -1.46
CA ASN A 147 17.53 -5.11 -1.51
C ASN A 147 18.08 -5.09 -2.93
N ASN A 148 17.19 -5.33 -3.91
CA ASN A 148 17.50 -5.30 -5.34
C ASN A 148 16.83 -4.11 -6.03
N TYR A 149 16.36 -3.11 -5.28
CA TYR A 149 15.69 -1.95 -5.82
C TYR A 149 16.72 -0.94 -6.36
N GLY A 150 16.57 -0.58 -7.62
CA GLY A 150 17.51 0.30 -8.29
C GLY A 150 17.42 0.21 -9.79
N LEU A 151 18.09 1.15 -10.47
CA LEU A 151 18.38 1.04 -11.89
C LEU A 151 19.77 0.42 -12.08
N PHE A 152 19.90 -0.40 -13.12
CA PHE A 152 21.17 -1.04 -13.48
C PHE A 152 21.79 -1.86 -12.33
N THR A 153 20.96 -2.53 -11.52
CA THR A 153 21.38 -3.33 -10.36
C THR A 153 22.24 -4.55 -10.74
N SER A 154 22.20 -4.96 -12.02
CA SER A 154 23.07 -6.00 -12.57
C SER A 154 24.51 -5.53 -12.88
N ILE A 155 24.80 -4.22 -12.80
CA ILE A 155 26.15 -3.68 -13.01
C ILE A 155 26.86 -3.64 -11.66
N GLU A 156 27.79 -4.57 -11.42
CA GLU A 156 28.56 -4.66 -10.17
C GLU A 156 29.58 -3.51 -10.01
N ASP A 157 30.14 -3.04 -11.12
CA ASP A 157 31.12 -1.94 -11.12
C ASP A 157 30.43 -0.59 -10.90
N GLU A 158 30.68 0.02 -9.73
CA GLU A 158 30.08 1.31 -9.36
C GLU A 158 30.40 2.45 -10.32
N SER A 159 31.61 2.49 -10.90
CA SER A 159 31.99 3.53 -11.86
C SER A 159 31.15 3.42 -13.13
N LYS A 160 30.99 2.20 -13.66
CA LYS A 160 30.16 1.94 -14.85
C LYS A 160 28.68 2.17 -14.57
N LYS A 161 28.21 1.80 -13.38
CA LYS A 161 26.83 2.07 -12.94
C LYS A 161 26.57 3.57 -12.87
N ASN A 162 27.48 4.35 -12.30
CA ASN A 162 27.39 5.80 -12.23
C ASN A 162 27.45 6.44 -13.63
N GLU A 163 28.27 5.94 -14.55
CA GLU A 163 28.30 6.38 -15.94
C GLU A 163 26.97 6.11 -16.66
N ALA A 164 26.40 4.91 -16.50
CA ALA A 164 25.09 4.56 -17.04
C ALA A 164 23.97 5.44 -16.48
N LEU A 165 23.97 5.70 -15.17
CA LEU A 165 23.01 6.60 -14.51
C LEU A 165 23.15 8.04 -15.01
N ASN A 166 24.37 8.56 -15.16
CA ASN A 166 24.61 9.90 -15.70
C ASN A 166 24.15 10.02 -17.16
N THR A 167 24.39 8.98 -17.95
CA THR A 167 23.92 8.90 -19.34
C THR A 167 22.39 8.88 -19.39
N PHE A 168 21.74 8.06 -18.57
CA PHE A 168 20.28 8.02 -18.43
C PHE A 168 19.72 9.40 -18.05
N ARG A 169 20.26 10.05 -17.02
CA ARG A 169 19.85 11.40 -16.60
C ARG A 169 19.95 12.42 -17.73
N ARG A 170 21.01 12.37 -18.54
CA ARG A 170 21.18 13.26 -19.71
C ARG A 170 20.11 13.03 -20.77
N PHE A 171 19.73 11.78 -21.05
CA PHE A 171 18.67 11.46 -22.01
C PHE A 171 17.29 11.98 -21.57
N TYR A 172 17.01 11.95 -20.27
CA TYR A 172 15.70 12.35 -19.72
C TYR A 172 15.67 13.79 -19.18
N THR A 173 16.77 14.55 -19.31
CA THR A 173 16.76 15.98 -18.99
C THR A 173 16.03 16.73 -20.11
N PRO A 174 14.95 17.48 -19.81
CA PRO A 174 14.19 18.21 -20.82
C PRO A 174 15.11 19.14 -21.63
N SER A 175 15.03 19.04 -22.96
CA SER A 175 15.65 20.00 -23.87
C SER A 175 14.63 21.10 -24.16
N MET A 176 15.00 22.38 -24.08
CA MET A 176 14.08 23.49 -24.37
C MET A 176 13.34 23.27 -25.70
N GLY A 177 12.00 23.11 -25.65
CA GLY A 177 11.16 22.86 -26.83
C GLY A 177 10.74 21.40 -27.06
N SER A 178 10.91 20.50 -26.08
CA SER A 178 10.37 19.13 -26.14
C SER A 178 8.83 19.10 -26.14
N ASP A 179 8.26 18.12 -26.84
CA ASP A 179 6.83 17.81 -26.84
C ASP A 179 6.35 17.38 -25.42
N TYR A 180 5.07 17.57 -25.10
CA TYR A 180 4.47 17.24 -23.79
C TYR A 180 4.76 15.80 -23.35
N VAL A 181 4.81 14.86 -24.30
CA VAL A 181 5.14 13.45 -24.05
C VAL A 181 6.59 13.31 -23.56
N MET A 182 7.52 14.03 -24.17
CA MET A 182 8.94 13.98 -23.82
C MET A 182 9.20 14.61 -22.46
N ASP A 183 8.51 15.71 -22.12
CA ASP A 183 8.58 16.31 -20.78
C ASP A 183 8.06 15.34 -19.71
N TYR A 184 6.94 14.67 -19.99
CA TYR A 184 6.38 13.66 -19.08
C TYR A 184 7.32 12.47 -18.86
N LEU A 185 7.89 11.93 -19.95
CA LEU A 185 8.87 10.84 -19.88
C LEU A 185 10.13 11.27 -19.14
N GLY A 186 10.64 12.47 -19.42
CA GLY A 186 11.78 13.09 -18.76
C GLY A 186 11.58 13.17 -17.24
N LYS A 187 10.48 13.77 -16.81
CA LYS A 187 10.13 13.88 -15.39
C LYS A 187 10.01 12.50 -14.73
N THR A 188 9.25 11.58 -15.34
CA THR A 188 9.04 10.23 -14.80
C THR A 188 10.36 9.47 -14.65
N GLY A 189 11.25 9.55 -15.64
CA GLY A 189 12.57 8.93 -15.60
C GLY A 189 13.45 9.51 -14.49
N LEU A 190 13.51 10.83 -14.36
CA LEU A 190 14.30 11.49 -13.32
C LEU A 190 13.75 11.19 -11.91
N ASP A 191 12.42 11.19 -11.74
CA ASP A 191 11.78 10.86 -10.47
C ASP A 191 12.05 9.40 -10.08
N ALA A 192 12.06 8.46 -11.04
CA ALA A 192 12.43 7.07 -10.81
C ALA A 192 13.88 6.91 -10.33
N VAL A 193 14.84 7.64 -10.94
CA VAL A 193 16.24 7.62 -10.52
C VAL A 193 16.39 8.16 -9.08
N LYS A 194 15.76 9.29 -8.79
CA LYS A 194 15.81 9.90 -7.45
C LYS A 194 15.17 8.98 -6.41
N GLY A 195 13.99 8.41 -6.70
CA GLY A 195 13.32 7.47 -5.81
C GLY A 195 14.16 6.23 -5.54
N ALA A 196 14.81 5.69 -6.58
CA ALA A 196 15.74 4.57 -6.45
C ALA A 196 16.91 4.89 -5.52
N GLU A 197 17.58 6.03 -5.68
CA GLU A 197 18.72 6.44 -4.85
C GLU A 197 18.35 6.70 -3.39
N ILE A 198 17.14 7.19 -3.13
CA ILE A 198 16.64 7.40 -1.76
C ILE A 198 16.33 6.05 -1.11
N ILE A 199 15.54 5.20 -1.78
CA ILE A 199 15.04 3.95 -1.21
C ILE A 199 16.15 2.91 -1.07
N SER A 200 17.11 2.85 -2.00
CA SER A 200 18.18 1.84 -1.96
C SER A 200 19.10 1.97 -0.75
N LYS A 201 19.13 3.13 -0.08
CA LYS A 201 19.93 3.36 1.14
C LYS A 201 19.20 2.95 2.41
N ALA A 202 17.88 2.79 2.36
CA ALA A 202 17.08 2.49 3.54
C ALA A 202 17.44 1.17 4.24
N PRO A 203 17.79 0.08 3.51
CA PRO A 203 18.23 -1.16 4.15
C PRO A 203 19.48 -1.00 5.02
N ASP A 204 20.43 -0.14 4.63
CA ASP A 204 21.70 0.06 5.34
C ASP A 204 21.53 0.84 6.65
N LEU A 205 20.47 1.64 6.75
CA LEU A 205 20.14 2.49 7.90
C LEU A 205 19.25 1.77 8.92
N TYR A 206 18.65 0.65 8.54
CA TYR A 206 17.70 -0.08 9.36
C TYR A 206 18.37 -1.20 10.16
N ASN A 207 18.19 -1.17 11.48
CA ASN A 207 18.58 -2.25 12.39
C ASN A 207 17.43 -2.61 13.33
N SER A 208 17.14 -3.90 13.49
CA SER A 208 16.05 -4.39 14.34
C SER A 208 16.27 -5.84 14.76
N ASN A 209 15.81 -6.18 15.97
CA ASN A 209 15.76 -7.56 16.47
C ASN A 209 14.46 -8.29 16.06
N VAL A 210 13.56 -7.62 15.33
CA VAL A 210 12.31 -8.22 14.85
C VAL A 210 12.60 -9.13 13.67
N GLU A 211 12.20 -10.40 13.80
CA GLU A 211 12.24 -11.36 12.70
C GLU A 211 10.99 -11.23 11.82
N TYR A 212 11.20 -11.13 10.51
CA TYR A 212 10.11 -11.10 9.53
C TYR A 212 10.03 -12.47 8.84
N PRO A 213 8.83 -13.07 8.73
CA PRO A 213 8.68 -14.36 8.07
C PRO A 213 9.06 -14.25 6.58
N ASN A 214 9.64 -15.31 6.02
CA ASN A 214 10.01 -15.38 4.59
C ASN A 214 8.77 -15.61 3.69
N THR A 215 7.84 -14.66 3.73
CA THR A 215 6.62 -14.60 2.93
C THR A 215 6.59 -13.27 2.16
N SER A 216 5.77 -13.17 1.12
CA SER A 216 5.64 -11.91 0.36
C SER A 216 5.27 -10.73 1.27
N ILE A 217 4.23 -10.88 2.11
CA ILE A 217 3.81 -9.84 3.05
C ILE A 217 4.88 -9.53 4.11
N GLY A 218 5.61 -10.55 4.61
CA GLY A 218 6.69 -10.35 5.57
C GLY A 218 7.82 -9.49 4.99
N LYS A 219 8.20 -9.73 3.73
CA LYS A 219 9.19 -8.92 3.00
C LYS A 219 8.70 -7.50 2.76
N GLN A 220 7.42 -7.32 2.40
CA GLN A 220 6.82 -5.99 2.21
C GLN A 220 6.78 -5.18 3.51
N LEU A 221 6.37 -5.79 4.62
CA LEU A 221 6.37 -5.15 5.94
C LEU A 221 7.79 -4.79 6.40
N LYS A 222 8.79 -5.65 6.12
CA LYS A 222 10.20 -5.33 6.35
C LYS A 222 10.63 -4.11 5.53
N GLY A 223 10.27 -4.06 4.25
CA GLY A 223 10.57 -2.91 3.38
C GLY A 223 9.94 -1.61 3.89
N ILE A 224 8.68 -1.65 4.33
CA ILE A 224 7.99 -0.51 4.97
C ILE A 224 8.77 -0.03 6.20
N ALA A 225 9.18 -0.94 7.08
CA ALA A 225 9.96 -0.60 8.26
C ALA A 225 11.32 -0.01 7.89
N GLN A 226 12.02 -0.58 6.92
CA GLN A 226 13.30 -0.07 6.44
C GLN A 226 13.18 1.37 5.95
N VAL A 227 12.18 1.69 5.12
CA VAL A 227 11.97 3.06 4.63
C VAL A 227 11.47 4.01 5.73
N HIS A 228 10.64 3.54 6.66
CA HIS A 228 10.10 4.41 7.71
C HIS A 228 11.14 4.80 8.76
N PHE A 229 12.08 3.90 9.08
CA PHE A 229 13.06 4.07 10.15
C PHE A 229 14.46 4.45 9.65
N ALA A 230 14.68 4.49 8.34
CA ALA A 230 15.89 5.02 7.72
C ALA A 230 16.03 6.55 7.89
#